data_AF-A0A7L1ALR3-F1
#
_entry.id   AF-A0A7L1ALR3-F1
#
_cell.length_a   1.000
_cell.length_b   1.000
_cell.length_c   1.000
_cell.angle_alpha   90.00
_cell.angle_beta   90.00
_cell.angle_gamma   90.00
#
_symmetry.space_group_name_H-M   'P 1'
#
loop_
_entity.id
_entity.type
_entity.pdbx_description
1 polymer ?
#
loop_
_entity_poly.entity_id
_entity_poly.type
_entity_poly.pdbx_seq_one_letter_code
_entity_poly.pdbx_strand_id
1 'polypeptide(L)'
;MGPQGREHPWVPLLPLLLLLLLLLLLLLLLLLLLLLLLLLLLLLLLLLLLLLLLLLPPVRAAAAALPNFVLVLADDLGFGDLGSYGHPSSSTPHLDRL
;
A
#
# COMPACT_ATOMS: atom_id res chain seq x y z
N MET A 1 62.02 41.36 42.82
CA MET A 1 62.06 39.90 43.01
C MET A 1 60.62 39.41 43.04
N GLY A 2 60.01 39.24 41.87
CA GLY A 2 58.59 38.88 41.75
C GLY A 2 58.40 37.38 41.94
N PRO A 3 57.33 36.92 42.61
CA PRO A 3 57.11 35.52 42.90
C PRO A 3 56.83 34.78 41.59
N GLN A 4 57.72 33.85 41.24
CA GLN A 4 57.51 32.94 40.11
C GLN A 4 56.26 32.10 40.40
N GLY A 5 55.19 32.40 39.67
CA GLY A 5 53.92 31.70 39.75
C GLY A 5 54.13 30.22 39.45
N ARG A 6 53.71 29.36 40.36
CA ARG A 6 53.68 27.92 40.13
C ARG A 6 52.61 27.64 39.09
N GLU A 7 53.02 27.51 37.83
CA GLU A 7 52.19 27.01 36.74
C GLU A 7 51.55 25.69 37.20
N HIS A 8 50.23 25.68 37.45
CA HIS A 8 49.55 24.48 37.91
C HIS A 8 49.65 23.40 36.80
N PRO A 9 50.03 22.15 37.12
CA PRO A 9 50.42 21.13 36.14
C PRO A 9 49.32 20.72 35.15
N TRP A 10 48.08 21.15 35.37
CA TRP A 10 46.91 20.80 34.56
C TRP A 10 46.60 21.82 33.45
N VAL A 11 47.18 23.03 33.49
CA VAL A 11 46.93 24.11 32.51
C VAL A 11 47.22 23.69 31.05
N PRO A 12 48.29 22.94 30.71
CA PRO A 12 48.53 22.52 29.32
C PRO A 12 47.67 21.35 28.84
N LEU A 13 46.98 20.62 29.73
CA LEU A 13 46.12 19.49 29.37
C LEU A 13 44.68 19.90 29.04
N LEU A 14 44.24 21.06 29.54
CA LEU A 14 42.92 21.63 29.29
C LEU A 14 42.58 21.77 27.78
N PRO A 15 43.45 22.34 26.90
CA PRO A 15 43.14 22.45 25.47
C PRO A 15 43.03 21.10 24.77
N LEU A 16 43.79 20.08 25.19
CA LEU A 16 43.70 18.73 24.64
C LEU A 16 42.39 18.05 25.03
N LEU A 17 41.94 18.23 26.27
CA LEU A 17 40.64 17.74 26.74
C LEU A 17 39.47 18.40 25.99
N LEU A 18 39.56 19.72 25.77
CA LEU A 18 38.56 20.46 24.99
C LEU A 18 38.53 20.01 23.53
N LEU A 19 39.68 19.78 22.92
CA LEU A 19 39.79 19.25 21.56
C LEU A 19 39.17 17.85 21.47
N LEU A 20 39.48 16.96 22.43
CA LEU A 20 38.90 15.63 22.49
C LEU A 20 37.38 15.69 22.64
N LEU A 21 36.88 16.55 23.52
CA LEU A 21 35.44 16.74 23.74
C LEU A 21 34.75 17.28 22.47
N LEU A 22 35.38 18.22 21.76
CA LEU A 22 34.89 18.73 20.49
C LEU A 22 34.86 17.64 19.40
N LEU A 23 35.90 16.81 19.32
CA LEU A 23 35.96 15.68 18.38
C LEU A 23 34.88 14.63 18.70
N LEU A 24 34.67 14.32 19.97
CA LEU A 24 33.60 13.43 20.43
C LEU A 24 32.21 13.98 20.09
N LEU A 25 32.00 15.28 20.32
CA LEU A 25 30.75 15.95 19.97
C LEU A 25 30.50 15.92 18.45
N LEU A 26 31.54 16.19 17.64
CA LEU A 26 31.46 16.14 16.19
C LEU A 26 31.14 14.72 15.70
N LEU A 27 31.78 13.71 16.27
CA LEU A 27 31.52 12.30 15.96
C LEU A 27 30.08 11.91 16.30
N LEU A 28 29.59 12.33 17.48
CA LEU A 28 28.21 12.09 17.90
C LEU A 28 27.21 12.76 16.94
N LEU A 29 27.47 14.00 16.54
CA LEU A 29 26.65 14.73 15.58
C LEU A 29 26.61 14.02 14.21
N LEU A 30 27.76 13.57 13.72
CA LEU A 30 27.87 12.81 12.47
C LEU A 30 27.05 11.52 12.54
N LEU A 31 27.15 10.79 13.65
CA LEU A 31 26.41 9.55 13.87
C LEU A 31 24.90 9.78 13.92
N LEU A 32 24.46 10.86 14.59
CA LEU A 32 23.06 11.27 14.62
C LEU A 32 22.55 11.60 13.21
N LEU A 33 23.32 12.35 12.43
CA LEU A 33 22.98 12.70 11.05
C LEU A 33 22.86 11.46 10.16
N LEU A 34 23.78 10.52 10.29
CA LEU A 34 23.74 9.24 9.56
C LEU A 34 22.49 8.43 9.92
N LEU A 35 22.14 8.36 11.21
CA LEU A 35 20.94 7.69 11.68
C LEU A 35 19.67 8.33 11.10
N LEU A 36 19.60 9.66 11.09
CA LEU A 36 18.48 10.40 10.50
C LEU A 36 18.33 10.12 9.00
N LEU A 37 19.46 10.11 8.27
CA LEU A 37 19.48 9.79 6.84
C LEU A 37 18.96 8.36 6.58
N LEU A 38 19.40 7.39 7.38
CA LEU A 38 18.94 6.00 7.29
C LEU A 38 17.43 5.89 7.51
N LEU A 39 16.91 6.59 8.51
CA LEU A 39 15.48 6.59 8.83
C LEU A 39 14.65 7.23 7.70
N LEU A 40 15.13 8.32 7.11
CA LEU A 40 14.49 8.95 5.95
C LEU A 40 14.45 8.00 4.75
N LEU A 41 15.56 7.31 4.47
CA LEU A 41 15.65 6.33 3.38
C LEU A 41 14.67 5.16 3.59
N LEU A 42 14.57 4.65 4.81
CA LEU A 42 13.63 3.59 5.16
C LEU A 42 12.18 4.04 4.95
N LEU A 43 11.84 5.25 5.38
CA LEU A 43 10.51 5.83 5.19
C LEU A 43 10.16 5.98 3.71
N LEU A 44 11.11 6.46 2.90
CA LEU A 44 10.94 6.60 1.46
C LEU A 44 10.71 5.25 0.78
N LEU A 45 11.49 4.22 1.16
CA LEU A 45 11.31 2.86 0.65
C LEU A 45 9.92 2.31 1.00
N LEU A 46 9.47 2.51 2.24
CA LEU A 46 8.14 2.07 2.69
C LEU A 46 7.02 2.77 1.89
N LEU A 47 7.14 4.07 1.68
CA LEU A 47 6.17 4.84 0.89
C LEU A 47 6.14 4.37 -0.57
N LEU A 48 7.30 4.10 -1.16
CA LEU A 48 7.40 3.57 -2.52
C LEU A 48 6.77 2.17 -2.63
N LEU A 49 7.01 1.30 -1.64
CA LEU A 49 6.39 -0.02 -1.58
C LEU A 49 4.87 0.07 -1.46
N LEU A 50 4.36 0.97 -0.61
CA LEU A 50 2.93 1.21 -0.47
C LEU A 50 2.31 1.73 -1.76
N LEU A 51 2.97 2.67 -2.44
CA LEU A 51 2.54 3.19 -3.72
C LEU A 51 2.51 2.07 -4.78
N LEU A 52 3.55 1.24 -4.84
CA LEU A 52 3.60 0.09 -5.75
C LEU A 52 2.45 -0.90 -5.49
N LEU A 53 2.16 -1.19 -4.22
CA LEU A 53 1.06 -2.06 -3.83
C LEU A 53 -0.30 -1.48 -4.25
N LEU A 54 -0.48 -0.17 -4.13
CA LEU A 54 -1.71 0.53 -4.52
C LEU A 54 -1.90 0.56 -6.05
N LEU A 55 -0.81 0.55 -6.82
CA LEU A 55 -0.83 0.48 -8.28
C LEU A 55 -1.08 -0.93 -8.82
N LEU A 56 -1.07 -1.97 -7.98
CA LEU A 56 -1.38 -3.31 -8.44
C LEU A 56 -2.84 -3.38 -8.91
N PRO A 57 -3.10 -3.91 -10.12
CA PRO A 57 -4.48 -4.12 -10.56
C PRO A 57 -5.16 -5.11 -9.61
N PRO A 58 -6.45 -4.92 -9.31
CA PRO A 58 -7.19 -5.87 -8.50
C PRO A 58 -7.18 -7.23 -9.21
N VAL A 59 -6.86 -8.28 -8.47
CA VAL A 59 -7.02 -9.65 -8.96
C VAL A 59 -8.51 -9.88 -9.15
N ARG A 60 -8.97 -9.75 -10.38
CA ARG A 60 -10.32 -10.14 -10.75
C ARG A 60 -10.31 -11.65 -10.86
N ALA A 61 -10.93 -12.33 -9.90
CA ALA A 61 -11.33 -13.71 -10.13
C ALA A 61 -12.16 -13.71 -11.43
N ALA A 62 -11.81 -14.60 -12.36
CA ALA A 62 -12.68 -14.88 -13.48
C ALA A 62 -13.98 -15.42 -12.87
N ALA A 63 -14.98 -14.56 -12.75
CA ALA A 63 -16.32 -15.01 -12.44
C ALA A 63 -16.69 -15.93 -13.60
N ALA A 64 -16.70 -17.23 -13.36
CA ALA A 64 -17.38 -18.14 -14.26
C ALA A 64 -18.78 -17.54 -14.45
N ALA A 65 -19.13 -17.22 -15.69
CA ALA A 65 -20.44 -16.66 -15.98
C ALA A 65 -21.47 -17.65 -15.45
N LEU A 66 -22.06 -17.33 -14.31
CA LEU A 66 -23.11 -18.16 -13.74
C LEU A 66 -24.30 -18.04 -14.69
N PRO A 67 -24.92 -19.16 -15.10
CA PRO A 67 -26.10 -19.08 -15.93
C PRO A 67 -27.16 -18.25 -15.21
N ASN A 68 -27.68 -17.23 -15.88
CA ASN A 68 -28.84 -16.51 -15.39
C ASN A 68 -30.07 -17.40 -15.65
N PHE A 69 -30.80 -17.75 -14.60
CA PHE A 69 -32.05 -18.48 -14.72
C PHE A 69 -33.21 -17.49 -14.81
N VAL A 70 -34.01 -17.60 -15.86
CA VAL A 70 -35.27 -16.88 -16.01
C VAL A 70 -36.39 -17.92 -16.00
N LEU A 71 -37.21 -17.90 -14.95
CA LEU A 71 -38.40 -18.75 -14.85
C LEU A 71 -39.62 -17.95 -15.30
N VAL A 72 -40.24 -18.36 -16.41
CA VAL A 72 -41.50 -17.80 -16.89
C VAL A 72 -42.62 -18.69 -16.37
N LEU A 73 -43.43 -18.15 -15.45
CA LEU A 73 -44.63 -18.81 -14.94
C LEU A 73 -45.84 -18.20 -15.66
N ALA A 74 -46.67 -19.08 -16.23
CA ALA A 74 -47.95 -18.72 -16.83
C ALA A 74 -49.05 -19.47 -16.10
N ASP A 75 -50.13 -18.76 -15.77
CA ASP A 75 -51.33 -19.35 -15.20
C ASP A 75 -52.19 -19.95 -16.32
N ASP A 76 -52.82 -21.10 -16.05
CA ASP A 76 -53.75 -21.78 -16.96
C ASP A 76 -53.27 -22.02 -18.42
N LEU A 77 -51.96 -22.11 -18.66
CA LEU A 77 -51.42 -22.42 -19.99
C LEU A 77 -51.59 -23.92 -20.31
N GLY A 78 -52.48 -24.24 -21.26
CA GLY A 78 -52.74 -25.59 -21.74
C GLY A 78 -51.73 -26.09 -22.78
N PHE A 79 -51.66 -27.41 -22.95
CA PHE A 79 -50.72 -28.07 -23.87
C PHE A 79 -50.90 -27.66 -25.35
N GLY A 80 -52.07 -27.15 -25.74
CA GLY A 80 -52.35 -26.73 -27.11
C GLY A 80 -52.24 -25.24 -27.35
N ASP A 81 -51.99 -24.41 -26.34
CA ASP A 81 -52.27 -22.97 -26.42
C ASP A 81 -51.14 -22.15 -27.09
N LEU A 82 -49.96 -22.77 -27.25
CA LEU A 82 -48.83 -22.14 -27.94
C LEU A 82 -48.94 -22.32 -29.46
N GLY A 83 -48.53 -21.29 -30.20
CA GLY A 83 -48.41 -21.35 -31.66
C GLY A 83 -47.45 -22.45 -32.11
N SER A 84 -46.37 -22.71 -31.36
CA SER A 84 -45.43 -23.82 -31.60
C SER A 84 -46.05 -25.21 -31.53
N TYR A 85 -47.21 -25.37 -30.89
CA TYR A 85 -47.98 -26.63 -30.86
C TYR A 85 -49.08 -26.70 -31.93
N GLY A 86 -49.16 -25.71 -32.82
CA GLY A 86 -50.11 -25.71 -33.94
C GLY A 86 -51.49 -25.17 -33.60
N HIS A 87 -51.63 -24.35 -32.55
CA HIS A 87 -52.90 -23.69 -32.23
C HIS A 87 -53.38 -22.86 -33.43
N PRO A 88 -54.64 -23.00 -33.87
CA PRO A 88 -55.11 -22.41 -35.14
C PRO A 88 -55.15 -20.88 -35.15
N SER A 89 -55.18 -20.24 -33.97
CA SER A 89 -55.32 -18.79 -33.83
C SER A 89 -54.41 -18.14 -32.79
N SER A 90 -53.67 -18.91 -31.99
CA SER A 90 -52.80 -18.36 -30.94
C SER A 90 -51.42 -18.14 -31.54
N SER A 91 -50.98 -16.89 -31.56
CA SER A 91 -49.66 -16.50 -32.07
C SER A 91 -48.78 -16.14 -30.90
N THR A 92 -47.74 -16.94 -30.65
CA THR A 92 -46.78 -16.75 -29.55
C THR A 92 -45.37 -16.47 -30.07
N PRO A 93 -45.17 -15.50 -30.98
CA PRO A 93 -43.93 -15.34 -31.75
C PRO A 93 -42.69 -15.06 -30.90
N HIS A 94 -42.88 -14.56 -29.67
CA HIS A 94 -41.79 -14.37 -28.72
C HIS A 94 -41.40 -15.66 -28.00
N LEU A 95 -42.38 -16.49 -27.61
CA LEU A 95 -42.13 -17.78 -26.97
C LEU A 95 -41.66 -18.84 -27.97
N ASP A 96 -42.17 -18.80 -29.21
CA ASP A 96 -41.80 -19.75 -30.27
C ASP A 96 -40.33 -19.59 -30.74
N ARG A 97 -39.68 -18.48 -30.36
CA ARG A 97 -38.28 -18.17 -30.71
C ARG A 97 -37.31 -18.34 -29.53
N LEU A 98 -37.81 -18.65 -28.33
CA LEU A 98 -36.98 -18.99 -27.15
C LEU A 98 -36.42 -20.40 -27.30
#